data_AF-A0A1W9S103-F1
#
_entry.id   AF-A0A1W9S103-F1
#
_cell.length_a   1.000
_cell.length_b   1.000
_cell.length_c   1.000
_cell.angle_alpha   90.00
_cell.angle_beta   90.00
_cell.angle_gamma   90.00
#
_symmetry.space_group_name_H-M   'P 1'
#
loop_
_entity.id
_entity.type
_entity.pdbx_description
1 polymer ?
#
loop_
_entity_poly.entity_id
_entity_poly.type
_entity_poly.pdbx_seq_one_letter_code
_entity_poly.pdbx_strand_id
1 'polypeptide(L)'
;MGFLKKLFGTSQPAPNLPIHPDDKELVKEYDIRWWESLTLDDCKAFEQQDNVAQMALFMKLVEEDGFSKEEAAKRLRKSHIFYYGTLKQRDDEPLGFIGEDAKLPYILKDRANKAVMKYIRKMDKNEIESASSMNAIVRNLIRTGKI
;
A
#
# COMPACT_ATOMS: atom_id res chain seq x y z
N MET A 1 -21.56 5.38 17.94
CA MET A 1 -20.20 5.39 18.53
C MET A 1 -19.74 6.85 18.63
N GLY A 2 -19.67 7.57 19.74
CA GLY A 2 -19.78 7.31 21.17
C GLY A 2 -18.96 8.42 21.83
N PHE A 3 -19.59 9.56 22.16
CA PHE A 3 -18.99 10.82 22.62
C PHE A 3 -18.00 10.65 23.81
N LEU A 4 -18.11 9.53 24.53
CA LEU A 4 -17.29 9.14 25.68
C LEU A 4 -15.88 8.62 25.32
N LYS A 5 -15.64 8.11 24.10
CA LYS A 5 -14.28 7.67 23.68
C LYS A 5 -13.32 8.87 23.56
N LYS A 6 -13.87 10.07 23.31
CA LYS A 6 -13.13 11.33 23.12
C LYS A 6 -12.65 11.97 24.42
N LEU A 7 -13.19 11.56 25.59
CA LEU A 7 -12.90 12.16 26.90
C LEU A 7 -11.89 11.35 27.74
N PHE A 8 -11.73 10.05 27.50
CA PHE A 8 -10.91 9.18 28.36
C PHE A 8 -10.05 8.14 27.62
N GLY A 9 -10.12 8.06 26.29
CA GLY A 9 -9.24 7.18 25.53
C GLY A 9 -7.94 7.89 25.17
N THR A 10 -6.85 7.61 25.86
CA THR A 10 -5.52 7.84 25.28
C THR A 10 -5.44 6.97 24.03
N SER A 11 -5.58 7.57 22.85
CA SER A 11 -5.47 6.81 21.61
C SER A 11 -4.08 6.20 21.57
N GLN A 12 -4.00 4.88 21.41
CA GLN A 12 -2.70 4.22 21.32
C GLN A 12 -1.98 4.75 20.08
N PRO A 13 -0.69 5.11 20.17
CA PRO A 13 0.06 5.57 19.01
C PRO A 13 0.15 4.46 17.96
N ALA A 14 0.45 4.84 16.72
CA ALA A 14 0.78 3.88 15.68
C ALA A 14 1.89 2.92 16.16
N PRO A 15 1.82 1.64 15.78
CA PRO A 15 2.86 0.68 16.16
C PRO A 15 4.20 1.07 15.52
N ASN A 16 5.30 0.67 16.16
CA ASN A 16 6.61 0.76 15.53
C ASN A 16 6.61 -0.10 14.25
N LEU A 17 6.97 0.51 13.12
CA LEU A 17 6.95 -0.15 11.83
C LEU A 17 8.38 -0.48 11.38
N PRO A 18 8.78 -1.77 11.37
CA PRO A 18 10.10 -2.13 10.88
C PRO A 18 10.21 -1.83 9.38
N ILE A 19 11.33 -1.24 8.95
CA ILE A 19 11.59 -0.95 7.54
C ILE A 19 12.64 -1.96 7.04
N HIS A 20 12.29 -2.68 5.97
CA HIS A 20 13.19 -3.63 5.34
C HIS A 20 14.40 -2.87 4.73
N PRO A 21 15.63 -3.42 4.77
CA PRO A 21 16.82 -2.75 4.25
C PRO A 21 16.65 -2.15 2.85
N ASP A 22 16.05 -2.91 1.92
CA ASP A 22 15.80 -2.48 0.53
C ASP A 22 14.84 -1.27 0.40
N ASP A 23 14.04 -1.01 1.43
CA ASP A 23 13.03 0.05 1.43
C ASP A 23 13.49 1.30 2.19
N LYS A 24 14.65 1.26 2.87
CA LYS A 24 15.16 2.38 3.67
C LYS A 24 15.36 3.65 2.85
N GLU A 25 15.90 3.52 1.63
CA GLU A 25 16.12 4.65 0.72
C GLU A 25 14.82 5.32 0.27
N LEU A 26 13.69 4.60 0.33
CA LEU A 26 12.40 5.15 -0.05
C LEU A 26 11.82 6.02 1.06
N VAL A 27 12.14 5.75 2.32
CA VAL A 27 11.51 6.44 3.45
C VAL A 27 12.24 7.74 3.76
N LYS A 28 11.49 8.84 3.82
CA LYS A 28 11.96 10.17 4.20
C LYS A 28 11.41 10.56 5.56
N GLU A 29 12.04 11.55 6.18
CA GLU A 29 11.59 12.15 7.46
C GLU A 29 10.11 12.57 7.46
N TYR A 30 9.61 13.03 6.31
CA TYR A 30 8.20 13.34 6.13
C TYR A 30 7.29 12.13 6.40
N ASP A 31 7.64 10.95 5.88
CA ASP A 31 6.84 9.73 6.01
C ASP A 31 6.84 9.25 7.46
N ILE A 32 7.99 9.37 8.14
CA ILE A 32 8.15 9.07 9.57
C ILE A 32 7.21 9.94 10.41
N ARG A 33 7.28 11.26 10.23
CA ARG A 33 6.41 12.19 10.98
C ARG A 33 4.93 11.98 10.69
N TRP A 34 4.58 11.62 9.44
CA TRP A 34 3.21 11.27 9.12
C TRP A 34 2.76 10.03 9.90
N TRP A 35 3.55 8.97 9.91
CA TRP A 35 3.23 7.74 10.66
C TRP A 35 3.13 7.97 12.17
N GLU A 36 4.06 8.72 12.74
CA GLU A 36 4.05 9.09 14.17
C GLU A 36 2.83 9.93 14.56
N SER A 37 2.22 10.64 13.60
CA SER A 37 0.98 11.38 13.83
C SER A 37 -0.27 10.49 13.89
N LEU A 38 -0.17 9.22 13.49
CA LEU A 38 -1.29 8.29 13.46
C LEU A 38 -1.50 7.57 14.78
N THR A 39 -2.72 7.08 14.96
CA THR A 39 -3.09 6.18 16.04
C THR A 39 -3.18 4.73 15.56
N LEU A 40 -3.18 3.77 16.49
CA LEU A 40 -3.43 2.37 16.16
C LEU A 40 -4.78 2.16 15.48
N ASP A 41 -5.81 2.92 15.88
CA ASP A 41 -7.14 2.85 15.27
C ASP A 41 -7.11 3.34 13.81
N ASP A 42 -6.35 4.39 13.50
CA ASP A 42 -6.14 4.84 12.11
C ASP A 42 -5.44 3.77 11.28
N CYS A 43 -4.39 3.15 11.84
CA CYS A 43 -3.64 2.09 11.17
C CYS A 43 -4.53 0.88 10.85
N LYS A 44 -5.37 0.45 11.81
CA LYS A 44 -6.34 -0.63 11.61
C LYS A 44 -7.39 -0.28 10.55
N ALA A 45 -7.88 0.95 10.56
CA ALA A 45 -8.85 1.42 9.57
C ALA A 45 -8.26 1.39 8.15
N PHE A 46 -7.01 1.84 7.99
CA PHE A 46 -6.30 1.78 6.72
C PHE A 46 -6.10 0.34 6.22
N GLU A 47 -5.63 -0.55 7.09
CA GLU A 47 -5.43 -1.96 6.75
C GLU A 47 -6.74 -2.64 6.37
N GLN A 48 -7.80 -2.40 7.13
CA GLN A 48 -9.13 -2.95 6.83
C GLN A 48 -9.65 -2.45 5.48
N GLN A 49 -9.53 -1.15 5.19
CA GLN A 49 -9.97 -0.57 3.92
C GLN A 49 -9.21 -1.19 2.74
N ASP A 50 -7.89 -1.29 2.84
CA ASP A 50 -7.06 -1.86 1.77
C ASP A 50 -7.41 -3.34 1.53
N ASN A 51 -7.53 -4.13 2.61
CA ASN A 51 -7.87 -5.55 2.50
C ASN A 51 -9.27 -5.77 1.89
N VAL A 52 -10.26 -4.98 2.28
CA VAL A 52 -11.62 -5.08 1.73
C VAL A 52 -11.63 -4.71 0.25
N ALA A 53 -10.98 -3.61 -0.14
CA ALA A 53 -10.92 -3.19 -1.53
C ALA A 53 -10.20 -4.22 -2.42
N GLN A 54 -9.08 -4.76 -1.94
CA GLN A 54 -8.30 -5.77 -2.65
C GLN A 54 -9.09 -7.09 -2.79
N MET A 55 -9.72 -7.55 -1.71
CA MET A 55 -10.54 -8.77 -1.73
C MET A 55 -11.74 -8.61 -2.67
N ALA A 56 -12.43 -7.47 -2.61
CA ALA A 56 -13.58 -7.21 -3.48
C ALA A 56 -13.19 -7.24 -4.97
N LEU A 57 -12.07 -6.60 -5.34
CA LEU A 57 -11.59 -6.67 -6.73
C LEU A 57 -11.15 -8.09 -7.11
N PHE A 58 -10.48 -8.81 -6.21
CA PHE A 58 -10.06 -10.19 -6.48
C PHE A 58 -11.27 -11.11 -6.72
N MET A 59 -12.28 -11.04 -5.85
CA MET A 59 -13.51 -11.81 -6.01
C MET A 59 -14.22 -11.48 -7.32
N LYS A 60 -14.37 -10.19 -7.65
CA LYS A 60 -14.94 -9.77 -8.94
C LYS A 60 -14.19 -10.40 -10.12
N LEU A 61 -12.86 -10.32 -10.12
CA LEU A 61 -12.03 -10.85 -11.21
C LEU A 61 -12.19 -12.37 -11.39
N VAL A 62 -12.34 -13.12 -10.29
CA VAL A 62 -12.46 -14.58 -10.33
C VAL A 62 -13.90 -15.02 -10.61
N GLU A 63 -14.86 -14.50 -9.85
CA GLU A 63 -16.25 -14.98 -9.83
C GLU A 63 -17.11 -14.36 -10.93
N GLU A 64 -16.90 -13.08 -11.25
CA GLU A 64 -17.69 -12.36 -12.25
C GLU A 64 -16.99 -12.32 -13.62
N ASP A 65 -15.70 -11.96 -13.65
CA ASP A 65 -14.95 -11.81 -14.89
C ASP A 65 -14.34 -13.15 -15.39
N GLY A 66 -14.40 -14.22 -14.58
CA GLY A 66 -14.01 -15.58 -14.95
C GLY A 66 -12.50 -15.82 -15.07
N PHE A 67 -11.65 -14.96 -14.50
CA PHE A 67 -10.20 -15.14 -14.52
C PHE A 67 -9.76 -16.26 -13.55
N SER A 68 -8.62 -16.90 -13.87
CA SER A 68 -7.96 -17.77 -12.89
C SER A 68 -7.46 -16.94 -11.70
N LYS A 69 -7.24 -17.59 -10.55
CA LYS A 69 -6.72 -16.91 -9.35
C LYS A 69 -5.37 -16.23 -9.60
N GLU A 70 -4.51 -16.84 -10.41
CA GLU A 70 -3.20 -16.33 -10.78
C GLU A 70 -3.30 -15.09 -11.66
N GLU A 71 -4.21 -15.09 -12.63
CA GLU A 71 -4.44 -13.94 -13.50
C GLU A 71 -5.13 -12.78 -12.75
N ALA A 72 -6.11 -13.10 -11.90
CA ALA A 72 -6.75 -12.13 -11.01
C ALA A 72 -5.72 -11.47 -10.07
N ALA A 73 -4.80 -12.25 -9.50
CA ALA A 73 -3.70 -11.76 -8.69
C ALA A 73 -2.78 -10.79 -9.46
N LYS A 74 -2.40 -11.11 -10.70
CA LYS A 74 -1.59 -10.22 -11.55
C LYS A 74 -2.30 -8.89 -11.80
N ARG A 75 -3.60 -8.92 -12.10
CA ARG A 75 -4.42 -7.72 -12.32
C ARG A 75 -4.60 -6.89 -11.06
N LEU A 76 -4.76 -7.56 -9.91
CA LEU A 76 -4.87 -6.92 -8.62
C LEU A 76 -3.60 -6.12 -8.28
N ARG A 77 -2.41 -6.69 -8.54
CA ARG A 77 -1.11 -6.01 -8.34
C ARG A 77 -0.93 -4.76 -9.21
N LYS A 78 -1.58 -4.70 -10.37
CA LYS A 78 -1.58 -3.50 -11.23
C LYS A 78 -2.61 -2.46 -10.82
N SER A 79 -3.57 -2.82 -9.96
CA SER A 79 -4.68 -1.95 -9.57
C SER A 79 -4.53 -1.37 -8.17
N HIS A 80 -3.84 -2.07 -7.26
CA HIS A 80 -3.71 -1.70 -5.86
C HIS A 80 -2.25 -1.67 -5.41
N ILE A 81 -1.96 -0.77 -4.47
CA ILE A 81 -0.69 -0.78 -3.74
C ILE A 81 -0.78 -1.81 -2.61
N PHE A 82 0.24 -2.63 -2.48
CA PHE A 82 0.37 -3.60 -1.41
C PHE A 82 1.35 -3.11 -0.36
N TYR A 83 0.93 -3.14 0.90
CA TYR A 83 1.74 -2.70 2.03
C TYR A 83 2.12 -3.85 2.96
N TYR A 84 3.19 -3.64 3.75
CA TYR A 84 3.55 -4.50 4.86
C TYR A 84 3.65 -3.69 6.16
N GLY A 85 3.25 -4.33 7.27
CA GLY A 85 3.45 -3.84 8.64
C GLY A 85 4.53 -4.61 9.41
N THR A 86 5.00 -5.74 8.87
CA THR A 86 6.05 -6.57 9.45
C THR A 86 7.04 -7.04 8.38
N LEU A 87 8.28 -7.33 8.77
CA LEU A 87 9.27 -7.89 7.82
C LEU A 87 8.83 -9.24 7.25
N LYS A 88 8.17 -10.08 8.06
CA LYS A 88 7.58 -11.32 7.57
C LYS A 88 6.59 -11.09 6.42
N GLN A 89 5.73 -10.07 6.51
CA GLN A 89 4.82 -9.73 5.42
C GLN A 89 5.55 -9.18 4.20
N ARG A 90 6.70 -8.50 4.39
CA ARG A 90 7.54 -7.99 3.30
C ARG A 90 8.26 -9.12 2.55
N ASP A 91 8.67 -10.14 3.27
CA ASP A 91 9.38 -11.31 2.72
C ASP A 91 8.40 -12.40 2.23
N ASP A 92 7.11 -12.25 2.54
CA ASP A 92 6.06 -13.10 2.04
C ASP A 92 5.80 -12.80 0.56
N GLU A 93 6.10 -13.78 -0.30
CA GLU A 93 6.06 -13.64 -1.77
C GLU A 93 4.86 -14.35 -2.47
N PRO A 94 3.68 -14.55 -1.86
CA PRO A 94 2.59 -15.13 -2.62
C PRO A 94 2.30 -14.18 -3.77
N LEU A 95 2.35 -14.70 -5.00
CA LEU A 95 2.09 -13.96 -6.23
C LEU A 95 3.25 -13.08 -6.74
N GLY A 96 4.49 -13.32 -6.28
CA GLY A 96 5.69 -12.73 -6.87
C GLY A 96 5.94 -11.26 -6.51
N PHE A 97 5.66 -10.87 -5.27
CA PHE A 97 5.99 -9.56 -4.72
C PHE A 97 7.49 -9.47 -4.38
N ILE A 98 8.35 -9.46 -5.40
CA ILE A 98 9.81 -9.41 -5.25
C ILE A 98 10.39 -8.17 -5.94
N GLY A 99 11.59 -7.74 -5.50
CA GLY A 99 12.29 -6.60 -6.09
C GLY A 99 11.42 -5.35 -6.18
N GLU A 100 11.24 -4.82 -7.40
CA GLU A 100 10.43 -3.63 -7.66
C GLU A 100 8.93 -3.83 -7.39
N ASP A 101 8.44 -5.06 -7.45
CA ASP A 101 7.05 -5.35 -7.14
C ASP A 101 6.81 -5.53 -5.64
N ALA A 102 7.86 -5.62 -4.82
CA ALA A 102 7.73 -5.94 -3.41
C ALA A 102 6.80 -4.97 -2.66
N LYS A 103 6.12 -5.50 -1.64
CA LYS A 103 5.21 -4.73 -0.78
C LYS A 103 5.93 -3.47 -0.23
N LEU A 104 5.23 -2.35 -0.14
CA LEU A 104 5.78 -1.10 0.41
C LEU A 104 5.57 -1.04 1.94
N PRO A 105 6.45 -0.41 2.72
CA PRO A 105 6.16 -0.18 4.13
C PRO A 105 4.94 0.73 4.27
N TYR A 106 4.03 0.43 5.20
CA TYR A 106 2.82 1.24 5.43
C TYR A 106 3.10 2.72 5.73
N ILE A 107 4.29 3.04 6.25
CA ILE A 107 4.79 4.41 6.45
C ILE A 107 4.72 5.28 5.17
N LEU A 108 4.77 4.66 3.98
CA LEU A 108 4.68 5.36 2.70
C LEU A 108 3.25 5.61 2.21
N LYS A 109 2.22 5.13 2.92
CA LYS A 109 0.84 5.09 2.43
C LYS A 109 0.32 6.47 2.02
N ASP A 110 0.53 7.51 2.83
CA ASP A 110 0.07 8.86 2.47
C ASP A 110 0.72 9.37 1.18
N ARG A 111 2.04 9.23 1.06
CA ARG A 111 2.77 9.69 -0.13
C ARG A 111 2.39 8.88 -1.38
N ALA A 112 2.24 7.57 -1.24
CA ALA A 112 1.83 6.69 -2.32
C ALA A 112 0.37 6.96 -2.76
N ASN A 113 -0.56 7.21 -1.83
CA ASN A 113 -1.93 7.62 -2.15
C ASN A 113 -1.96 8.97 -2.88
N LYS A 114 -1.16 9.94 -2.43
CA LYS A 114 -0.96 11.22 -3.15
C LYS A 114 -0.41 10.99 -4.55
N ALA A 115 0.50 10.03 -4.72
CA ALA A 115 1.05 9.66 -6.02
C ALA A 115 -0.03 9.14 -6.98
N VAL A 116 -0.88 8.23 -6.49
CA VAL A 116 -2.01 7.68 -7.26
C VAL A 116 -2.91 8.79 -7.75
N MET A 117 -3.31 9.68 -6.84
CA MET A 117 -4.26 10.76 -7.14
C MET A 117 -3.69 11.82 -8.08
N LYS A 118 -2.42 12.21 -7.91
CA LYS A 118 -1.82 13.34 -8.63
C LYS A 118 -1.17 12.95 -9.94
N TYR A 119 -0.53 11.78 -9.99
CA TYR A 119 0.32 11.37 -11.12
C TYR A 119 -0.25 10.14 -11.82
N ILE A 120 -0.44 9.02 -11.11
CA ILE A 120 -0.74 7.74 -11.76
C ILE A 120 -2.09 7.76 -12.49
N ARG A 121 -3.14 8.36 -11.90
CA ARG A 121 -4.44 8.53 -12.60
C ARG A 121 -4.37 9.38 -13.88
N LYS A 122 -3.29 10.12 -14.08
CA LYS A 122 -3.05 10.97 -15.26
C LYS A 122 -1.99 10.41 -16.21
N MET A 123 -1.35 9.28 -15.85
CA MET A 123 -0.37 8.61 -16.71
C MET A 123 -1.07 8.01 -17.92
N ASP A 124 -0.29 7.81 -18.99
CA ASP A 124 -0.75 7.07 -20.15
C ASP A 124 -1.12 5.63 -19.76
N LYS A 125 -2.21 5.11 -20.33
CA LYS A 125 -2.67 3.75 -19.99
C LYS A 125 -1.65 2.70 -20.38
N ASN A 126 -0.93 2.87 -21.50
CA ASN A 126 0.08 1.92 -21.93
C ASN A 126 1.29 1.95 -20.98
N GLU A 127 1.63 3.12 -20.43
CA GLU A 127 2.67 3.24 -19.40
C GLU A 127 2.28 2.42 -18.15
N ILE A 128 1.05 2.58 -17.66
CA ILE A 128 0.53 1.80 -16.51
C ILE A 128 0.50 0.30 -16.84
N GLU A 129 0.07 -0.09 -18.04
CA GLU A 129 0.00 -1.48 -18.45
C GLU A 129 1.39 -2.11 -18.63
N SER A 130 2.39 -1.32 -19.05
CA SER A 130 3.77 -1.77 -19.20
C SER A 130 4.47 -2.00 -17.85
N ALA A 131 3.99 -1.36 -16.78
CA ALA A 131 4.50 -1.58 -15.44
C ALA A 131 4.16 -2.99 -14.92
N SER A 132 5.07 -3.56 -14.14
CA SER A 132 4.89 -4.88 -13.52
C SER A 132 3.83 -4.85 -12.40
N SER A 133 3.79 -3.77 -11.63
CA SER A 133 2.80 -3.54 -10.57
C SER A 133 2.63 -2.05 -10.25
N MET A 134 1.59 -1.72 -9.48
CA MET A 134 1.40 -0.39 -8.91
C MET A 134 2.54 -0.03 -7.95
N ASN A 135 3.08 -1.01 -7.21
CA ASN A 135 4.22 -0.81 -6.31
C ASN A 135 5.47 -0.36 -7.08
N ALA A 136 5.76 -0.99 -8.22
CA ALA A 136 6.89 -0.62 -9.07
C ALA A 136 6.75 0.83 -9.60
N ILE A 137 5.54 1.24 -10.00
CA ILE A 137 5.28 2.63 -10.41
C ILE A 137 5.59 3.59 -9.26
N VAL A 138 5.10 3.30 -8.04
CA VAL A 138 5.33 4.16 -6.88
C VAL A 138 6.82 4.23 -6.52
N ARG A 139 7.54 3.10 -6.50
CA ARG A 139 9.00 3.08 -6.26
C ARG A 139 9.75 3.95 -7.26
N ASN A 140 9.43 3.80 -8.55
CA ASN A 140 10.03 4.61 -9.61
C ASN A 140 9.76 6.10 -9.41
N LEU A 141 8.53 6.49 -9.06
CA LEU A 141 8.18 7.88 -8.79
C LEU A 141 8.96 8.45 -7.59
N ILE A 142 9.15 7.67 -6.52
CA ILE A 142 9.93 8.08 -5.33
C ILE A 142 11.40 8.29 -5.74
N ARG A 143 12.00 7.30 -6.41
CA ARG A 143 13.43 7.32 -6.76
C ARG A 143 13.78 8.40 -7.77
N THR A 144 12.87 8.68 -8.71
CA THR A 144 13.03 9.79 -9.67
C THR A 144 12.72 11.16 -9.08
N GLY A 145 12.35 11.23 -7.80
CA GLY A 145 12.06 12.49 -7.10
C GLY A 145 10.77 13.18 -7.56
N LYS A 146 9.89 12.49 -8.31
CA LYS A 146 8.59 13.02 -8.71
C LYS A 146 7.61 13.14 -7.54
N ILE A 147 7.82 12.34 -6.49
CA ILE A 147 7.06 12.34 -5.22
C ILE A 147 7.93 12.27 -3.97
#